data_AF-A0A645J464-F1
#
_entry.id   AF-A0A645J464-F1
#
_cell.length_a   1.000
_cell.length_b   1.000
_cell.length_c   1.000
_cell.angle_alpha   90.00
_cell.angle_beta   90.00
_cell.angle_gamma   90.00
#
_symmetry.space_group_name_H-M   'P 1'
#
loop_
_entity.id
_entity.type
_entity.pdbx_description
1 polymer ?
#
loop_
_entity_poly.entity_id
_entity_poly.type
_entity_poly.pdbx_seq_one_letter_code
_entity_poly.pdbx_strand_id
1 'polypeptide(L)'
;MEIVNVMKAEAEKIFKGFIINSLYNITYEGPVAILAIDKASKEVKRETVKIEENHSLGRLVDIDVYDEMGIGISREEVEVPRRKCFLCENEAHNCVRSKAHTEVEVKDYINKLVKEFRNMKLHKL
;
A
#
# COMPACT_ATOMS: atom_id res chain seq x y z
N MET A 1 2.23 -12.92 3.44
CA MET A 1 0.87 -13.47 3.59
C MET A 1 -0.06 -12.59 4.43
N GLU A 2 0.44 -11.93 5.48
CA GLU A 2 -0.42 -11.08 6.34
C GLU A 2 -0.68 -9.68 5.75
N ILE A 3 0.33 -9.01 5.19
CA ILE A 3 0.23 -7.59 4.78
C ILE A 3 -0.87 -7.38 3.74
N VAL A 4 -0.84 -8.11 2.61
CA VAL A 4 -1.84 -7.98 1.54
C VAL A 4 -3.27 -8.23 2.05
N ASN A 5 -3.46 -9.22 2.92
CA ASN A 5 -4.77 -9.51 3.51
C ASN A 5 -5.25 -8.39 4.43
N VAL A 6 -4.36 -7.82 5.26
CA VAL A 6 -4.70 -6.66 6.09
C VAL A 6 -5.05 -5.47 5.21
N MET A 7 -4.25 -5.19 4.17
CA MET A 7 -4.45 -4.04 3.29
C MET A 7 -5.72 -4.17 2.46
N LYS A 8 -6.01 -5.38 1.97
CA LYS A 8 -7.28 -5.72 1.33
C LYS A 8 -8.45 -5.44 2.27
N ALA A 9 -8.38 -5.91 3.52
CA ALA A 9 -9.47 -5.68 4.48
C ALA A 9 -9.70 -4.19 4.79
N GLU A 10 -8.64 -3.39 4.90
CA GLU A 10 -8.76 -1.93 5.06
C GLU A 10 -9.38 -1.27 3.82
N ALA A 11 -8.95 -1.66 2.61
CA ALA A 11 -9.55 -1.17 1.37
C ALA A 11 -11.03 -1.58 1.24
N GLU A 12 -11.37 -2.83 1.57
CA GLU A 12 -12.75 -3.31 1.55
C GLU A 12 -13.65 -2.55 2.53
N LYS A 13 -13.11 -2.17 3.69
CA LYS A 13 -13.81 -1.34 4.66
C LYS A 13 -14.05 0.08 4.14
N ILE A 14 -13.05 0.69 3.51
CA ILE A 14 -13.13 2.05 2.96
C ILE A 14 -14.12 2.11 1.78
N PHE A 15 -14.07 1.15 0.88
CA PHE A 15 -14.92 1.12 -0.32
C PHE A 15 -16.21 0.32 -0.13
N LYS A 16 -16.60 0.03 1.12
CA LYS A 16 -17.82 -0.72 1.42
C LYS A 16 -19.04 -0.09 0.73
N GLY A 17 -19.77 -0.91 -0.02
CA GLY A 17 -20.94 -0.47 -0.81
C GLY A 17 -20.64 -0.01 -2.23
N PHE A 18 -19.36 0.16 -2.59
CA PHE A 18 -18.91 0.52 -3.94
C PHE A 18 -18.10 -0.59 -4.62
N ILE A 19 -17.85 -1.71 -3.94
CA ILE A 19 -17.09 -2.83 -4.51
C ILE A 19 -18.02 -3.64 -5.42
N ILE A 20 -17.75 -3.62 -6.73
CA ILE A 20 -18.47 -4.40 -7.75
C ILE A 20 -17.95 -5.84 -7.75
N ASN A 21 -16.64 -6.02 -7.61
CA ASN A 21 -15.99 -7.33 -7.63
C ASN A 21 -14.70 -7.30 -6.80
N SER A 22 -14.31 -8.45 -6.26
CA SER A 22 -13.07 -8.65 -5.52
C SER A 22 -12.46 -9.99 -5.89
N LEU A 23 -11.19 -9.98 -6.30
CA LEU A 23 -10.39 -11.16 -6.56
C LEU A 23 -9.19 -11.22 -5.62
N TYR A 24 -8.77 -12.44 -5.30
CA TYR A 24 -7.56 -12.69 -4.53
C TYR A 24 -6.85 -13.91 -5.11
N ASN A 25 -5.62 -13.69 -5.58
CA ASN A 25 -4.82 -14.70 -6.24
C ASN A 25 -3.44 -14.80 -5.58
N ILE A 26 -2.81 -15.97 -5.68
CA ILE A 26 -1.40 -16.15 -5.32
C ILE A 26 -0.65 -16.32 -6.63
N THR A 27 0.26 -15.39 -6.92
CA THR A 27 1.12 -15.41 -8.10
C THR A 27 2.56 -15.78 -7.71
N TYR A 28 3.46 -15.86 -8.68
CA TYR A 28 4.90 -16.03 -8.43
C TYR A 28 5.52 -14.87 -7.64
N GLU A 29 4.91 -13.69 -7.69
CA GLU A 29 5.33 -12.49 -6.97
C GLU A 29 4.69 -12.42 -5.57
N GLY A 30 3.81 -13.38 -5.25
CA GLY A 30 3.10 -13.47 -3.98
C GLY A 30 1.60 -13.17 -4.11
N PRO A 31 0.93 -12.89 -2.98
CA PRO A 31 -0.50 -12.61 -2.99
C PRO A 31 -0.85 -11.28 -3.64
N VAL A 32 -1.90 -11.27 -4.45
CA VAL A 32 -2.43 -10.09 -5.13
C VAL A 32 -3.93 -10.01 -4.88
N ALA A 33 -4.39 -8.82 -4.48
CA ALA A 33 -5.81 -8.51 -4.34
C ALA A 33 -6.20 -7.50 -5.42
N ILE A 34 -7.33 -7.74 -6.09
CA ILE A 34 -7.87 -6.84 -7.11
C ILE A 34 -9.30 -6.48 -6.71
N LEU A 35 -9.60 -5.20 -6.63
CA LEU A 35 -10.94 -4.68 -6.30
C LEU A 35 -11.44 -3.83 -7.47
N ALA A 36 -12.62 -4.15 -7.98
CA ALA A 36 -13.34 -3.30 -8.94
C ALA A 36 -14.28 -2.38 -8.13
N ILE A 37 -14.08 -1.07 -8.22
CA ILE A 37 -14.76 -0.07 -7.40
C ILE A 37 -15.59 0.87 -8.28
N ASP A 38 -16.87 1.03 -7.96
CA ASP A 38 -17.82 1.96 -8.61
C ASP A 38 -17.66 3.40 -8.08
N LYS A 39 -16.47 3.98 -8.30
CA LYS A 39 -16.14 5.37 -7.93
C LYS A 39 -15.13 5.96 -8.92
N ALA A 40 -15.03 7.28 -8.95
CA ALA A 40 -14.04 7.97 -9.76
C ALA A 40 -12.61 7.53 -9.37
N SER A 41 -11.80 7.17 -10.37
CA SER A 41 -10.45 6.61 -10.17
C SER A 41 -9.53 7.52 -9.32
N LYS A 42 -9.63 8.85 -9.49
CA LYS A 42 -8.91 9.82 -8.66
C LYS A 42 -9.36 9.84 -7.19
N GLU A 43 -10.64 9.61 -6.92
CA GLU A 43 -11.13 9.49 -5.54
C GLU A 43 -10.62 8.20 -4.91
N VAL A 44 -10.69 7.08 -5.64
CA VAL A 44 -10.12 5.80 -5.21
C VAL A 44 -8.63 5.95 -4.90
N LYS A 45 -7.86 6.59 -5.79
CA LYS A 45 -6.42 6.80 -5.60
C LYS A 45 -6.10 7.64 -4.36
N ARG A 46 -6.87 8.69 -4.06
CA ARG A 46 -6.68 9.46 -2.82
C ARG A 46 -6.87 8.61 -1.58
N GLU A 47 -7.91 7.78 -1.55
CA GLU A 47 -8.17 6.89 -0.42
C GLU A 47 -7.10 5.80 -0.28
N THR A 48 -6.62 5.21 -1.38
CA THR A 48 -5.55 4.22 -1.30
C THR A 48 -4.23 4.83 -0.84
N VAL A 49 -3.91 6.05 -1.25
CA VAL A 49 -2.74 6.77 -0.74
C VAL A 49 -2.87 7.06 0.76
N LYS A 50 -4.07 7.36 1.27
CA LYS A 50 -4.31 7.48 2.72
C LYS A 50 -4.06 6.15 3.46
N ILE A 51 -4.37 5.00 2.87
CA ILE A 51 -4.02 3.69 3.44
C ILE A 51 -2.51 3.55 3.52
N GLU A 52 -1.80 3.83 2.42
CA GLU A 52 -0.35 3.73 2.35
C GLU A 52 0.34 4.59 3.42
N GLU A 53 -0.17 5.79 3.66
CA GLU A 53 0.48 6.77 4.55
C GLU A 53 0.07 6.63 6.02
N ASN A 54 -1.16 6.20 6.32
CA ASN A 54 -1.69 6.21 7.68
C ASN A 54 -1.76 4.84 8.35
N HIS A 55 -1.76 3.74 7.58
CA HIS A 55 -1.74 2.40 8.16
C HIS A 55 -0.30 1.99 8.51
N SER A 56 -0.07 1.33 9.66
CA SER A 56 1.28 0.97 10.13
C SER A 56 2.05 0.04 9.18
N LEU A 57 1.32 -0.77 8.41
CA LEU A 57 1.85 -1.60 7.31
C LEU A 57 1.60 -1.01 5.92
N GLY A 58 0.95 0.15 5.82
CA GLY A 58 0.49 0.75 4.56
C GLY A 58 1.63 0.99 3.59
N ARG A 59 2.77 1.50 4.08
CA ARG A 59 3.94 1.76 3.24
C ARG A 59 4.63 0.50 2.72
N LEU A 60 4.26 -0.70 3.19
CA LEU A 60 4.83 -1.98 2.78
C LEU A 60 4.07 -2.63 1.62
N VAL A 61 3.03 -1.98 1.11
CA VAL A 61 2.28 -2.40 -0.07
C VAL A 61 2.31 -1.28 -1.11
N ASP A 62 2.20 -1.66 -2.37
CA ASP A 62 1.89 -0.73 -3.45
C ASP A 62 0.42 -0.88 -3.83
N ILE A 63 -0.36 0.20 -3.80
CA ILE A 63 -1.76 0.18 -4.21
C ILE A 63 -1.93 1.03 -5.48
N ASP A 64 -1.89 0.32 -6.60
CA ASP A 64 -2.16 0.88 -7.92
C ASP A 64 -3.65 1.01 -8.17
N VAL A 65 -4.04 2.11 -8.83
CA VAL A 65 -5.42 2.39 -9.23
C VAL A 65 -5.41 2.69 -10.71
N TYR A 66 -6.29 2.03 -11.44
CA TYR A 66 -6.47 2.21 -12.87
C TYR A 66 -7.89 2.71 -13.13
N ASP A 67 -8.06 3.54 -14.15
CA ASP A 67 -9.39 3.97 -14.62
C ASP A 67 -10.04 2.92 -15.52
N GLU A 68 -11.24 3.21 -16.02
CA GLU A 68 -12.01 2.35 -16.92
C GLU A 68 -11.32 2.08 -18.27
N MET A 69 -10.35 2.91 -18.65
CA MET A 69 -9.53 2.73 -19.85
C MET A 69 -8.25 1.93 -19.56
N GLY A 70 -8.03 1.53 -18.31
CA GLY A 70 -6.82 0.83 -17.88
C GLY A 70 -5.61 1.76 -17.69
N ILE A 71 -5.83 3.08 -17.61
CA ILE A 71 -4.77 4.06 -17.38
C ILE A 71 -4.54 4.19 -15.87
N GLY A 72 -3.29 4.00 -15.45
CA GLY A 72 -2.90 4.12 -14.05
C GLY A 72 -2.92 5.56 -13.56
N ILE A 73 -3.53 5.79 -12.39
CA ILE A 73 -3.58 7.10 -11.75
C ILE A 73 -2.35 7.27 -10.83
N SER A 74 -1.52 8.26 -11.14
CA SER A 74 -0.33 8.60 -10.38
C SER A 74 -0.64 9.38 -9.10
N ARG A 75 0.37 9.53 -8.23
CA ARG A 75 0.27 10.36 -7.02
C ARG A 75 0.19 11.85 -7.37
N GLU A 76 0.94 12.26 -8.39
CA GLU A 76 0.97 13.63 -8.89
C GLU A 76 -0.41 14.09 -9.39
N GLU A 77 -1.16 13.21 -10.08
CA GLU A 77 -2.51 13.51 -10.57
C GLU A 77 -3.57 13.74 -9.48
N VAL A 78 -3.29 13.29 -8.26
CA VAL A 78 -4.12 13.53 -7.07
C VAL A 78 -3.49 14.52 -6.10
N GLU A 79 -2.44 15.23 -6.54
CA GLU A 79 -1.76 16.31 -5.82
C GLU A 79 -1.12 15.85 -4.48
N VAL A 80 -0.67 14.60 -4.42
CA VAL A 80 0.01 14.05 -3.23
C VAL A 80 1.52 13.92 -3.49
N PRO A 81 2.40 14.27 -2.52
CA PRO A 81 3.84 14.13 -2.71
C PRO A 81 4.27 12.70 -2.97
N ARG A 82 5.47 12.57 -3.52
CA ARG A 82 6.15 11.28 -3.71
C ARG A 82 6.43 10.60 -2.37
N ARG A 83 6.51 9.27 -2.40
CA ARG A 83 6.83 8.47 -1.20
C ARG A 83 8.22 8.85 -0.69
N LYS A 84 8.30 9.19 0.60
CA LYS A 84 9.58 9.28 1.32
C LYS A 84 10.22 7.89 1.47
N CYS A 85 11.52 7.84 1.70
CA CYS A 85 12.28 6.63 1.98
C CYS A 85 11.81 5.99 3.30
N PHE A 86 12.01 4.68 3.47
CA PHE A 86 11.69 4.00 4.72
C PHE A 86 12.57 4.48 5.89
N LEU A 87 13.81 4.83 5.59
CA LEU A 87 14.87 5.02 6.57
C LEU A 87 15.27 6.49 6.75
N CYS A 88 14.84 7.38 5.86
CA CYS A 88 15.15 8.81 5.92
C CYS A 88 14.05 9.67 5.26
N GLU A 89 14.21 10.98 5.32
CA GLU A 89 13.22 11.96 4.81
C GLU A 89 13.32 12.24 3.30
N ASN A 90 14.32 11.68 2.60
CA ASN A 90 14.47 11.84 1.15
C ASN A 90 13.38 11.08 0.38
N GLU A 91 13.16 11.45 -0.88
CA GLU A 91 12.31 10.64 -1.78
C GLU A 91 12.86 9.22 -1.93
N ALA A 92 11.99 8.21 -1.82
CA ALA A 92 12.37 6.80 -1.88
C ALA A 92 13.11 6.47 -3.18
N HIS A 93 12.63 7.02 -4.31
CA HIS A 93 13.25 6.86 -5.62
C HIS A 93 14.73 7.27 -5.64
N ASN A 94 15.07 8.38 -4.97
CA ASN A 94 16.45 8.87 -4.91
C ASN A 94 17.34 7.92 -4.12
N CYS A 95 16.88 7.45 -2.95
CA CYS A 95 17.60 6.50 -2.12
C CYS A 95 17.84 5.15 -2.81
N VAL A 96 16.85 4.64 -3.56
CA VAL A 96 16.99 3.40 -4.33
C VAL A 96 18.04 3.56 -5.43
N ARG A 97 17.96 4.66 -6.19
CA ARG A 97 18.91 4.93 -7.29
C ARG A 97 20.34 5.13 -6.80
N SER A 98 20.53 5.83 -5.68
CA SER A 98 21.85 6.09 -5.10
C SER A 98 22.37 4.95 -4.21
N LYS A 99 21.58 3.90 -3.99
CA LYS A 99 21.85 2.85 -2.99
C LYS A 99 22.22 3.44 -1.62
N ALA A 100 21.47 4.46 -1.19
CA ALA A 100 21.75 5.19 0.06
C ALA A 100 21.69 4.31 1.32
N HIS A 101 20.99 3.18 1.24
CA HIS A 101 20.82 2.23 2.33
C HIS A 101 21.08 0.81 1.85
N THR A 102 21.58 -0.02 2.74
CA THR A 102 21.79 -1.44 2.50
C THR A 102 20.48 -2.21 2.52
N GLU A 103 20.47 -3.36 1.85
CA GLU A 103 19.32 -4.26 1.88
C GLU A 103 18.98 -4.74 3.30
N VAL A 104 20.00 -4.91 4.16
CA VAL A 104 19.84 -5.32 5.56
C VAL A 104 19.07 -4.27 6.35
N GLU A 105 19.44 -2.99 6.25
CA GLU A 105 18.74 -1.90 6.94
C GLU A 105 17.26 -1.81 6.53
N VAL A 106 16.97 -1.95 5.24
CA VAL A 106 15.60 -1.93 4.73
C VAL A 106 14.81 -3.14 5.26
N LYS A 107 15.40 -4.35 5.22
CA LYS A 107 14.77 -5.55 5.76
C LYS A 107 14.50 -5.45 7.26
N ASP A 108 15.44 -4.92 8.03
CA ASP A 108 15.30 -4.75 9.47
C ASP A 108 14.16 -3.78 9.82
N TYR A 109 14.03 -2.68 9.07
CA TYR A 109 12.91 -1.75 9.21
C TYR A 109 11.56 -2.42 8.91
N ILE A 110 11.48 -3.17 7.81
CA ILE A 110 10.26 -3.92 7.43
C ILE A 110 9.89 -4.92 8.52
N ASN A 111 10.86 -5.71 8.99
CA ASN A 111 10.66 -6.72 10.03
C ASN A 111 10.20 -6.09 11.34
N LYS A 112 10.76 -4.93 11.71
CA LYS A 112 10.33 -4.15 12.88
C LYS A 112 8.85 -3.76 12.77
N LEU A 113 8.43 -3.15 11.66
CA LEU A 113 7.03 -2.74 11.44
C LEU A 113 6.06 -3.93 11.51
N VAL A 114 6.40 -5.05 10.88
CA VAL A 114 5.57 -6.27 10.92
C VAL A 114 5.47 -6.82 12.35
N LYS A 115 6.57 -6.85 13.10
CA LYS A 115 6.58 -7.30 14.49
C LYS A 115 5.72 -6.40 15.39
N GLU A 116 5.87 -5.09 15.26
CA GLU A 116 5.07 -4.11 16.01
C GLU A 116 3.57 -4.24 15.72
N PHE A 117 3.19 -4.39 14.45
CA PHE A 117 1.80 -4.63 14.07
C PHE A 117 1.23 -5.90 14.71
N ARG A 118 1.96 -7.01 14.65
CA ARG A 118 1.53 -8.29 15.25
C ARG A 118 1.32 -8.16 16.75
N ASN A 119 2.25 -7.53 17.46
CA ASN A 119 2.14 -7.31 18.90
C ASN A 119 0.92 -6.46 19.26
N MET A 120 0.65 -5.38 18.51
CA MET A 120 -0.56 -4.56 18.72
C MET A 120 -1.84 -5.35 18.50
N LYS A 121 -1.88 -6.24 17.50
CA LYS A 121 -3.06 -7.05 17.18
C LYS A 121 -3.33 -8.11 18.26
N LEU A 122 -2.28 -8.70 18.82
CA LEU A 122 -2.36 -9.68 19.92
C LEU A 122 -2.87 -9.08 21.24
N HIS A 123 -2.69 -7.78 21.47
CA HIS A 123 -3.16 -7.08 22.68
C HIS A 123 -4.54 -6.41 22.50
N LYS A 124 -5.14 -6.54 21.32
CA LYS A 124 -6.52 -6.08 21.02
C LYS A 124 -7.54 -7.23 20.99
N LEU A 125 -7.11 -8.44 21.30
CA LEU A 125 -7.93 -9.63 21.58
C LEU A 125 -7.96 -9.84 23.09
#